data_AF-A0A923YCB5-F1
#
_entry.id   AF-A0A923YCB5-F1
#
_cell.length_a   1.000
_cell.length_b   1.000
_cell.length_c   1.000
_cell.angle_alpha   90.00
_cell.angle_beta   90.00
_cell.angle_gamma   90.00
#
_symmetry.space_group_name_H-M   'P 1'
#
loop_
_entity.id
_entity.type
_entity.pdbx_description
1 polymer ?
#
loop_
_entity_poly.entity_id
_entity_poly.type
_entity_poly.pdbx_seq_one_letter_code
_entity_poly.pdbx_strand_id
1 'polypeptide(L)'
;MKKLSIYALSLAVLLITGNLVSCESTKKDDAKEALTDLSDTMGDSKDMAKNQNDEKFKDSPLKEDARFAVGAADGGMLEVELAKFAETNASSEVVKEFSKHILEDHSKANEELKALALSKSISLPEALSEKNLKEVDKLRKKTGEEFDKDYIDFMVSDHKEDIEDFEKEAEKGNDPELKAFASSKLPTLKHHLQMAEDAKAALKK
;
A
#
# COMPACT_ATOMS: atom_id res chain seq x y z
N MET A 1 11.34 -44.29 -40.57
CA MET A 1 12.41 -45.31 -40.56
C MET A 1 13.31 -45.05 -39.37
N LYS A 2 13.28 -45.97 -38.39
CA LYS A 2 14.43 -46.55 -37.62
C LYS A 2 15.39 -45.52 -36.94
N LYS A 3 15.65 -45.55 -35.62
CA LYS A 3 15.76 -46.68 -34.69
C LYS A 3 15.52 -46.28 -33.23
N LEU A 4 14.87 -47.17 -32.50
CA LEU A 4 14.93 -47.32 -31.05
C LEU A 4 16.38 -47.64 -30.61
N SER A 5 16.78 -47.18 -29.42
CA SER A 5 17.87 -47.80 -28.66
C SER A 5 17.34 -48.15 -27.27
N ILE A 6 17.24 -49.46 -27.04
CA ILE A 6 16.86 -50.11 -25.79
C ILE A 6 18.18 -50.47 -25.10
N TYR A 7 18.36 -50.06 -23.85
CA TYR A 7 19.28 -50.72 -22.93
C TYR A 7 18.50 -51.13 -21.69
N ALA A 8 18.37 -52.45 -21.54
CA ALA A 8 17.90 -53.14 -20.35
C ALA A 8 19.11 -53.78 -19.64
N LEU A 9 19.01 -53.88 -18.31
CA LEU A 9 19.82 -54.57 -17.28
C LEU A 9 20.22 -53.54 -16.21
N SER A 10 20.04 -53.76 -14.90
CA SER A 10 19.72 -54.97 -14.14
C SER A 10 19.37 -54.55 -12.70
N LEU A 11 18.57 -55.39 -12.04
CA LEU A 11 18.15 -55.36 -10.63
C LEU A 11 19.22 -54.91 -9.62
N ALA A 12 18.81 -54.08 -8.67
CA ALA A 12 19.17 -54.23 -7.25
C ALA A 12 18.05 -53.62 -6.39
N VAL A 13 17.16 -54.48 -5.89
CA VAL A 13 16.23 -54.15 -4.80
C VAL A 13 17.04 -54.22 -3.51
N LEU A 14 17.30 -53.07 -2.89
CA LEU A 14 17.84 -53.00 -1.53
C LEU A 14 16.69 -52.66 -0.58
N LEU A 15 16.22 -53.68 0.14
CA LEU A 15 15.34 -53.55 1.28
C LEU A 15 16.08 -52.79 2.38
N ILE A 16 15.64 -51.55 2.68
CA ILE A 16 15.97 -50.90 3.94
C ILE A 16 14.72 -51.00 4.82
N THR A 17 14.86 -51.85 5.82
CA THR A 17 13.95 -52.04 6.94
C THR A 17 13.79 -50.75 7.74
N GLY A 18 12.60 -50.59 8.31
CA GLY A 18 12.09 -49.33 8.82
C GLY A 18 12.85 -48.67 9.97
N ASN A 19 12.57 -47.38 10.10
CA ASN A 19 12.32 -46.76 11.39
C ASN A 19 11.07 -45.90 11.26
N LEU A 20 10.04 -46.26 12.03
CA LEU A 20 8.88 -45.43 12.30
C LEU A 20 9.34 -44.26 13.15
N VAL A 21 9.33 -43.06 12.59
CA VAL A 21 9.19 -41.82 13.36
C VAL A 21 7.83 -41.25 13.01
N SER A 22 6.92 -41.42 13.96
CA SER A 22 5.65 -40.72 14.05
C SER A 22 5.90 -39.40 14.76
N CYS A 23 5.52 -38.28 14.13
CA CYS A 23 5.13 -36.96 14.65
C CYS A 23 5.39 -35.95 13.52
N GLU A 24 4.64 -34.90 13.28
CA GLU A 24 3.33 -34.40 13.68
C GLU A 24 3.14 -33.19 12.74
N SER A 25 1.93 -32.94 12.29
CA SER A 25 1.62 -31.83 11.38
C SER A 25 1.89 -30.47 12.03
N THR A 26 2.92 -29.77 11.56
CA THR A 26 3.16 -28.33 11.80
C THR A 26 3.72 -27.73 10.52
N LYS A 27 3.40 -26.52 10.06
CA LYS A 27 2.45 -25.48 10.46
C LYS A 27 2.41 -24.52 9.25
N LYS A 28 1.30 -23.85 9.02
CA LYS A 28 1.10 -22.83 7.98
C LYS A 28 1.76 -21.49 8.33
N ASP A 29 2.70 -21.49 9.28
CA ASP A 29 3.11 -20.30 10.05
C ASP A 29 4.47 -19.72 9.58
N ASP A 30 5.30 -20.50 8.87
CA ASP A 30 6.67 -20.11 8.50
C ASP A 30 6.73 -18.99 7.43
N ALA A 31 5.68 -18.84 6.61
CA ALA A 31 5.62 -17.76 5.62
C ALA A 31 5.34 -16.39 6.26
N LYS A 32 4.76 -16.38 7.47
CA LYS A 32 4.44 -15.14 8.19
C LYS A 32 5.64 -14.62 8.96
N GLU A 33 6.48 -15.52 9.49
CA GLU A 33 7.75 -15.17 10.14
C GLU A 33 8.80 -14.67 9.15
N ALA A 34 8.87 -15.23 7.94
CA ALA A 34 9.80 -14.78 6.90
C ALA A 34 9.49 -13.37 6.35
N LEU A 35 8.23 -12.93 6.40
CA LEU A 35 7.82 -11.57 5.99
C LEU A 35 8.07 -10.52 7.08
N THR A 36 8.05 -10.92 8.36
CA THR A 36 8.36 -10.02 9.49
C THR A 36 9.86 -9.82 9.70
N ASP A 37 10.70 -10.80 9.36
CA ASP A 37 12.16 -10.74 9.56
C ASP A 37 12.88 -9.82 8.54
N LEU A 38 12.26 -9.58 7.38
CA LEU A 38 12.78 -8.66 6.35
C LEU A 38 12.54 -7.18 6.66
N SER A 39 11.53 -6.82 7.48
CA SER A 39 11.28 -5.41 7.83
C SER A 39 12.20 -4.92 8.95
N ASP A 40 12.56 -5.80 9.89
CA ASP A 40 13.45 -5.49 11.02
C ASP A 40 14.90 -5.13 10.58
N THR A 41 15.33 -5.52 9.37
CA THR A 41 16.68 -5.24 8.85
C THR A 41 16.77 -4.04 7.90
N MET A 42 15.66 -3.55 7.34
CA MET A 42 15.67 -2.42 6.40
C MET A 42 15.10 -1.11 6.96
N GLY A 43 14.39 -1.14 8.09
CA GLY A 43 13.77 0.05 8.66
C GLY A 43 12.56 0.53 7.83
N ASP A 44 11.61 1.20 8.47
CA ASP A 44 10.41 1.70 7.83
C ASP A 44 10.75 2.70 6.70
N SER A 45 10.31 2.43 5.47
CA SER A 45 10.68 3.23 4.27
C SER A 45 10.28 4.70 4.40
N LYS A 46 9.15 4.98 5.07
CA LYS A 46 8.69 6.34 5.34
C LYS A 46 9.60 7.04 6.34
N ASP A 47 9.96 6.37 7.43
CA ASP A 47 10.88 6.92 8.42
C ASP A 47 12.27 7.17 7.84
N MET A 48 12.77 6.28 6.98
CA MET A 48 14.03 6.50 6.26
C MET A 48 13.99 7.76 5.39
N ALA A 49 12.96 7.90 4.54
CA ALA A 49 12.80 9.06 3.67
C ALA A 49 12.65 10.35 4.49
N LYS A 50 11.84 10.32 5.55
CA LYS A 50 11.67 11.44 6.48
C LYS A 50 13.00 11.83 7.14
N ASN A 51 13.75 10.88 7.68
CA ASN A 51 15.01 11.16 8.37
C ASN A 51 16.08 11.72 7.42
N GLN A 52 16.14 11.22 6.19
CA GLN A 52 17.02 11.77 5.15
C GLN A 52 16.67 13.23 4.83
N ASN A 53 15.39 13.52 4.63
CA ASN A 53 14.92 14.88 4.36
C ASN A 53 15.13 15.81 5.57
N ASP A 54 14.87 15.33 6.78
CA ASP A 54 15.05 16.09 8.02
C ASP A 54 16.50 16.53 8.21
N GLU A 55 17.48 15.66 7.94
CA GLU A 55 18.90 16.04 7.99
C GLU A 55 19.29 16.96 6.83
N LYS A 56 18.84 16.63 5.61
CA LYS A 56 19.16 17.39 4.39
C LYS A 56 18.64 18.83 4.44
N PHE A 57 17.46 19.02 5.02
CA PHE A 57 16.76 20.30 5.09
C PHE A 57 16.70 20.87 6.51
N LYS A 58 17.56 20.43 7.43
CA LYS A 58 17.49 20.80 8.86
C LYS A 58 17.33 22.31 9.13
N ASP A 59 18.05 23.12 8.35
CA ASP A 59 18.08 24.60 8.40
C ASP A 59 17.28 25.27 7.27
N SER A 60 16.48 24.51 6.53
CA SER A 60 15.68 24.97 5.39
C SER A 60 14.18 24.92 5.71
N PRO A 61 13.38 25.90 5.26
CA PRO A 61 11.93 25.85 5.39
C PRO A 61 11.32 24.67 4.60
N LEU A 62 12.02 24.13 3.60
CA LEU A 62 11.60 22.98 2.80
C LEU A 62 11.44 21.69 3.64
N LYS A 63 11.95 21.65 4.88
CA LYS A 63 11.84 20.48 5.76
C LYS A 63 10.39 20.06 6.02
N GLU A 64 9.52 21.02 6.34
CA GLU A 64 8.12 20.68 6.64
C GLU A 64 7.36 20.29 5.36
N ASP A 65 7.63 20.97 4.24
CA ASP A 65 7.05 20.61 2.93
C ASP A 65 7.51 19.20 2.48
N ALA A 66 8.76 18.83 2.77
CA ALA A 66 9.28 17.49 2.50
C ALA A 66 8.62 16.41 3.37
N ARG A 67 8.25 16.74 4.62
CA ARG A 67 7.48 15.83 5.48
C ARG A 67 6.07 15.63 4.95
N PHE A 68 5.42 16.69 4.47
CA PHE A 68 4.15 16.59 3.76
C PHE A 68 4.27 15.65 2.54
N ALA A 69 5.26 15.88 1.68
CA ALA A 69 5.48 15.05 0.48
C ALA A 69 5.71 13.57 0.82
N VAL A 70 6.47 13.28 1.89
CA VAL A 70 6.67 11.91 2.39
C VAL A 70 5.36 11.28 2.90
N GLY A 71 4.55 12.04 3.64
CA GLY A 71 3.24 11.60 4.12
C GLY A 71 2.27 11.29 2.98
N ALA A 72 2.11 12.25 2.06
CA ALA A 72 1.24 12.13 0.90
C ALA A 72 1.64 10.96 -0.03
N ALA A 73 2.94 10.70 -0.20
CA ALA A 73 3.40 9.55 -0.98
C ALA A 73 3.08 8.20 -0.31
N ASP A 74 3.25 8.10 1.01
CA ASP A 74 2.93 6.87 1.77
C ASP A 74 1.41 6.59 1.81
N GLY A 75 0.60 7.64 1.99
CA GLY A 75 -0.87 7.56 1.94
C GLY A 75 -1.38 7.22 0.53
N GLY A 76 -0.93 7.96 -0.48
CA GLY A 76 -1.35 7.70 -1.87
C GLY A 76 -0.94 6.32 -2.39
N MET A 77 0.19 5.75 -1.93
CA MET A 77 0.53 4.35 -2.24
C MET A 77 -0.43 3.37 -1.55
N LEU A 78 -0.84 3.65 -0.31
CA LEU A 78 -1.77 2.80 0.44
C LEU A 78 -3.12 2.73 -0.27
N GLU A 79 -3.68 3.88 -0.63
CA GLU A 79 -5.00 3.97 -1.25
C GLU A 79 -5.05 3.29 -2.62
N VAL A 80 -3.99 3.46 -3.43
CA VAL A 80 -3.84 2.73 -4.70
C VAL A 80 -3.80 1.22 -4.47
N GLU A 81 -3.09 0.75 -3.45
CA GLU A 81 -3.00 -0.67 -3.15
C GLU A 81 -4.33 -1.24 -2.64
N LEU A 82 -5.02 -0.53 -1.75
CA LEU A 82 -6.34 -0.91 -1.27
C LEU A 82 -7.40 -0.90 -2.38
N ALA A 83 -7.34 0.07 -3.30
CA ALA A 83 -8.26 0.15 -4.43
C ALA A 83 -8.14 -1.05 -5.38
N LYS A 84 -6.93 -1.59 -5.59
CA LYS A 84 -6.76 -2.84 -6.37
C LYS A 84 -7.45 -4.03 -5.71
N PHE A 85 -7.38 -4.15 -4.38
CA PHE A 85 -8.08 -5.22 -3.67
C PHE A 85 -9.59 -5.07 -3.75
N ALA A 86 -10.11 -3.84 -3.81
CA ALA A 86 -11.54 -3.61 -3.94
C ALA A 86 -12.11 -4.18 -5.25
N GLU A 87 -11.34 -4.25 -6.34
CA GLU A 87 -11.81 -4.87 -7.59
C GLU A 87 -12.21 -6.35 -7.41
N THR A 88 -11.47 -7.08 -6.57
CA THR A 88 -11.69 -8.53 -6.37
C THR A 88 -12.45 -8.86 -5.09
N ASN A 89 -12.32 -8.05 -4.05
CA ASN A 89 -12.84 -8.37 -2.72
C ASN A 89 -14.18 -7.67 -2.44
N ALA A 90 -14.50 -6.57 -3.11
CA ALA A 90 -15.76 -5.87 -2.92
C ALA A 90 -16.94 -6.64 -3.54
N SER A 91 -18.07 -6.69 -2.84
CA SER A 91 -19.33 -7.21 -3.40
C SER A 91 -20.23 -6.11 -3.96
N SER A 92 -20.11 -4.90 -3.40
CA SER A 92 -20.96 -3.77 -3.72
C SER A 92 -20.46 -3.02 -4.95
N GLU A 93 -21.35 -2.80 -5.92
CA GLU A 93 -21.02 -2.03 -7.13
C GLU A 93 -20.66 -0.57 -6.82
N VAL A 94 -21.25 0.04 -5.78
CA VAL A 94 -20.87 1.40 -5.37
C VAL A 94 -19.44 1.45 -4.80
N VAL A 95 -18.99 0.39 -4.11
CA VAL A 95 -17.63 0.29 -3.59
C VAL A 95 -16.62 0.09 -4.71
N LYS A 96 -16.94 -0.78 -5.68
CA LYS A 96 -16.10 -0.99 -6.87
C LYS A 96 -15.98 0.28 -7.72
N GLU A 97 -17.05 1.05 -7.87
CA GLU A 97 -16.99 2.29 -8.63
C GLU A 97 -16.15 3.34 -7.91
N PHE A 98 -16.35 3.49 -6.60
CA PHE A 98 -15.52 4.35 -5.76
C PHE A 98 -14.03 3.98 -5.87
N SER A 99 -13.69 2.69 -5.78
CA SER A 99 -12.28 2.27 -5.84
C SER A 99 -11.61 2.54 -7.19
N LYS A 100 -12.35 2.51 -8.30
CA LYS A 100 -11.79 2.90 -9.62
C LYS A 100 -11.35 4.36 -9.65
N HIS A 101 -12.16 5.25 -9.09
CA HIS A 101 -11.81 6.67 -8.99
C HIS A 101 -10.57 6.88 -8.14
N ILE A 102 -10.49 6.20 -6.98
CA ILE A 102 -9.29 6.23 -6.13
C ILE A 102 -8.06 5.74 -6.89
N LEU A 103 -8.17 4.59 -7.57
CA LEU A 103 -7.06 4.01 -8.32
C LEU A 103 -6.55 4.96 -9.40
N GLU A 104 -7.43 5.58 -10.18
CA GLU A 104 -7.06 6.49 -11.26
C GLU A 104 -6.42 7.78 -10.74
N ASP A 105 -7.13 8.47 -9.83
CA ASP A 105 -6.75 9.81 -9.39
C ASP A 105 -5.49 9.78 -8.50
N HIS A 106 -5.39 8.82 -7.58
CA HIS A 106 -4.22 8.72 -6.69
C HIS A 106 -2.99 8.20 -7.43
N SER A 107 -3.14 7.28 -8.39
CA SER A 107 -2.00 6.86 -9.23
C SER A 107 -1.39 8.06 -9.96
N LYS A 108 -2.22 8.92 -10.55
CA LYS A 108 -1.78 10.14 -11.22
C LYS A 108 -1.15 11.14 -10.24
N ALA A 109 -1.78 11.37 -9.09
CA ALA A 109 -1.24 12.27 -8.07
C ALA A 109 0.12 11.81 -7.55
N ASN A 110 0.32 10.49 -7.37
CA ASN A 110 1.60 9.91 -6.95
C ASN A 110 2.71 10.14 -7.99
N GLU A 111 2.41 10.00 -9.29
CA GLU A 111 3.37 10.28 -10.35
C GLU A 111 3.78 11.76 -10.40
N GLU A 112 2.80 12.66 -10.27
CA GLU A 112 3.04 14.10 -10.22
C GLU A 112 3.89 14.48 -8.98
N LEU A 113 3.55 13.96 -7.80
CA LEU A 113 4.30 14.19 -6.56
C LEU A 113 5.74 13.65 -6.66
N LYS A 114 5.92 12.47 -7.26
CA LYS A 114 7.26 11.89 -7.48
C LYS A 114 8.12 12.76 -8.37
N ALA A 115 7.56 13.32 -9.45
CA ALA A 115 8.29 14.22 -10.33
C ALA A 115 8.68 15.53 -9.62
N LEU A 116 7.77 16.09 -8.81
CA LEU A 116 8.02 17.29 -8.02
C LEU A 116 9.07 17.04 -6.92
N ALA A 117 8.95 15.95 -6.18
CA ALA A 117 9.93 15.58 -5.17
C ALA A 117 11.33 15.43 -5.76
N LEU A 118 11.44 14.80 -6.94
CA LEU A 118 12.72 14.68 -7.65
C LEU A 118 13.32 16.04 -7.99
N SER A 119 12.53 17.00 -8.50
CA SER A 119 13.03 18.34 -8.86
C SER A 119 13.52 19.13 -7.65
N LYS A 120 12.93 18.88 -6.47
CA LYS A 120 13.31 19.47 -5.18
C LYS A 120 14.36 18.67 -4.42
N SER A 121 14.79 17.54 -4.98
CA SER A 121 15.68 16.59 -4.30
C SER A 121 15.14 16.11 -2.95
N ILE A 122 13.82 15.96 -2.82
CA ILE A 122 13.14 15.35 -1.68
C ILE A 122 13.15 13.83 -1.89
N SER A 123 13.62 13.08 -0.89
CA SER A 123 13.49 11.63 -0.86
C SER A 123 12.03 11.27 -0.55
N LEU A 124 11.44 10.36 -1.33
CA LEU A 124 10.12 9.78 -1.01
C LEU A 124 10.31 8.33 -0.54
N PRO A 125 9.34 7.76 0.20
CA PRO A 125 9.32 6.34 0.49
C PRO A 125 9.28 5.53 -0.81
N GLU A 126 10.01 4.42 -0.85
CA GLU A 126 10.04 3.51 -2.02
C GLU A 126 9.05 2.33 -1.86
N ALA A 127 8.54 2.13 -0.65
CA ALA A 127 7.53 1.15 -0.30
C ALA A 127 6.60 1.71 0.78
N LEU A 128 5.47 1.04 1.00
CA LEU A 128 4.55 1.33 2.10
C LEU A 128 5.26 1.23 3.45
N SER A 129 4.91 2.16 4.35
CA SER A 129 5.28 2.05 5.77
C SER A 129 4.73 0.76 6.39
N GLU A 130 5.35 0.29 7.48
CA GLU A 130 4.89 -0.87 8.22
C GLU A 130 3.47 -0.69 8.76
N LYS A 131 3.12 0.55 9.14
CA LYS A 131 1.75 0.92 9.54
C LYS A 131 0.78 0.64 8.38
N ASN A 132 1.09 1.12 7.18
CA ASN A 132 0.22 1.00 6.03
C ASN A 132 0.17 -0.44 5.50
N LEU A 133 1.29 -1.18 5.54
CA LEU A 133 1.32 -2.60 5.24
C LEU A 133 0.39 -3.40 6.15
N LYS A 134 0.30 -3.08 7.46
CA LYS A 134 -0.63 -3.73 8.39
C LYS A 134 -2.10 -3.47 8.02
N GLU A 135 -2.43 -2.28 7.52
CA GLU A 135 -3.79 -1.97 7.07
C GLU A 135 -4.14 -2.70 5.77
N VAL A 136 -3.22 -2.74 4.79
CA VAL A 136 -3.34 -3.61 3.61
C VAL A 136 -3.58 -5.06 4.03
N ASP A 137 -2.80 -5.54 4.98
CA ASP A 137 -2.88 -6.91 5.50
C ASP A 137 -4.21 -7.25 6.15
N LYS A 138 -4.85 -6.26 6.77
CA LYS A 138 -6.14 -6.39 7.43
C LYS A 138 -7.26 -6.43 6.40
N LEU A 139 -7.28 -5.50 5.44
CA LEU A 139 -8.34 -5.39 4.45
C LEU A 139 -8.27 -6.50 3.40
N ARG A 140 -7.08 -6.89 2.93
CA ARG A 140 -6.93 -7.93 1.90
C ARG A 140 -7.47 -9.30 2.30
N LYS A 141 -7.64 -9.56 3.61
CA LYS A 141 -8.16 -10.82 4.16
C LYS A 141 -9.69 -10.87 4.23
N LYS A 142 -10.36 -9.74 3.99
CA LYS A 142 -11.83 -9.62 4.00
C LYS A 142 -12.36 -9.68 2.58
N THR A 143 -13.59 -10.15 2.43
CA THR A 143 -14.33 -10.17 1.15
C THR A 143 -15.80 -9.84 1.37
N GLY A 144 -16.50 -9.48 0.30
CA GLY A 144 -17.92 -9.19 0.33
C GLY A 144 -18.27 -8.00 1.22
N GLU A 145 -19.40 -8.08 1.91
CA GLU A 145 -19.94 -7.01 2.75
C GLU A 145 -18.97 -6.58 3.87
N GLU A 146 -18.18 -7.51 4.41
CA GLU A 146 -17.19 -7.19 5.44
C GLU A 146 -16.05 -6.33 4.88
N PHE A 147 -15.60 -6.63 3.66
CA PHE A 147 -14.62 -5.80 2.96
C PHE A 147 -15.21 -4.44 2.64
N ASP A 148 -16.41 -4.41 2.04
CA ASP A 148 -17.10 -3.19 1.62
C ASP A 148 -17.22 -2.19 2.77
N LYS A 149 -17.68 -2.67 3.94
CA LYS A 149 -17.87 -1.83 5.11
C LYS A 149 -16.53 -1.31 5.66
N ASP A 150 -15.55 -2.17 5.85
CA ASP A 150 -14.30 -1.77 6.50
C ASP A 150 -13.41 -0.92 5.58
N TYR A 151 -13.42 -1.18 4.27
CA TYR A 151 -12.75 -0.35 3.28
C TYR A 151 -13.36 1.06 3.24
N ILE A 152 -14.69 1.19 3.13
CA ILE A 152 -15.32 2.50 3.10
C ILE A 152 -15.19 3.25 4.43
N ASP A 153 -15.28 2.56 5.57
CA ASP A 153 -15.04 3.17 6.87
C ASP A 153 -13.61 3.73 6.99
N PHE A 154 -12.62 2.98 6.48
CA PHE A 154 -11.23 3.42 6.41
C PHE A 154 -11.09 4.67 5.52
N MET A 155 -11.59 4.61 4.28
CA MET A 155 -11.43 5.68 3.29
C MET A 155 -12.10 7.00 3.72
N VAL A 156 -13.21 6.94 4.46
CA VAL A 156 -13.82 8.16 5.06
C VAL A 156 -12.90 8.80 6.11
N SER A 157 -12.20 7.99 6.91
CA SER A 157 -11.27 8.51 7.92
C SER A 157 -10.01 9.05 7.29
N ASP A 158 -9.43 8.29 6.36
CA ASP A 158 -8.18 8.58 5.67
C ASP A 158 -8.29 9.89 4.89
N HIS A 159 -9.34 10.05 4.08
CA HIS A 159 -9.53 11.27 3.32
C HIS A 159 -9.81 12.52 4.18
N LYS A 160 -10.30 12.37 5.42
CA LYS A 160 -10.42 13.51 6.34
C LYS A 160 -9.04 13.99 6.78
N GLU A 161 -8.15 13.05 7.12
CA GLU A 161 -6.76 13.34 7.48
C GLU A 161 -6.01 13.95 6.29
N ASP A 162 -6.15 13.37 5.10
CA ASP A 162 -5.50 13.89 3.89
C ASP A 162 -5.98 15.30 3.52
N ILE A 163 -7.28 15.59 3.62
CA ILE A 163 -7.77 16.96 3.38
C ILE A 163 -7.14 17.94 4.36
N GLU A 164 -7.03 17.60 5.64
CA GLU A 164 -6.40 18.46 6.65
C GLU A 164 -4.92 18.70 6.34
N ASP A 165 -4.18 17.65 5.96
CA ASP A 165 -2.76 17.76 5.62
C ASP A 165 -2.52 18.56 4.32
N PHE A 166 -3.35 18.34 3.30
CA PHE A 166 -3.28 19.08 2.04
C PHE A 166 -3.71 20.54 2.20
N GLU A 167 -4.72 20.84 3.02
CA GLU A 167 -5.10 22.23 3.33
C GLU A 167 -3.96 22.93 4.08
N LYS A 168 -3.35 22.25 5.05
CA LYS A 168 -2.21 22.79 5.79
C LYS A 168 -1.02 23.10 4.88
N GLU A 169 -0.66 22.20 3.96
CA GLU A 169 0.42 22.46 3.00
C GLU A 169 0.05 23.62 2.06
N ALA A 170 -1.16 23.59 1.48
CA ALA A 170 -1.65 24.64 0.58
C ALA A 170 -1.57 26.05 1.22
N GLU A 171 -1.90 26.15 2.51
CA GLU A 171 -1.90 27.43 3.22
C GLU A 171 -0.52 27.80 3.76
N LYS A 172 0.14 26.86 4.44
CA LYS A 172 1.30 27.11 5.32
C LYS A 172 2.63 26.58 4.77
N GLY A 173 2.61 25.81 3.68
CA GLY A 173 3.82 25.35 3.00
C GLY A 173 4.70 26.51 2.55
N ASN A 174 5.98 26.23 2.33
CA ASN A 174 7.00 27.22 1.98
C ASN A 174 7.41 27.15 0.52
N ASP A 175 7.50 25.95 -0.06
CA ASP A 175 7.77 25.77 -1.49
C ASP A 175 6.51 26.03 -2.34
N PRO A 176 6.55 27.00 -3.27
CA PRO A 176 5.36 27.41 -4.03
C PRO A 176 4.81 26.30 -4.93
N GLU A 177 5.63 25.35 -5.39
CA GLU A 177 5.17 24.27 -6.25
C GLU A 177 4.48 23.16 -5.43
N LEU A 178 4.97 22.86 -4.22
CA LEU A 178 4.29 21.93 -3.30
C LEU A 178 2.96 22.49 -2.79
N LYS A 179 2.90 23.80 -2.48
CA LYS A 179 1.63 24.47 -2.16
C LYS A 179 0.62 24.36 -3.31
N ALA A 180 1.08 24.60 -4.53
CA ALA A 180 0.24 24.54 -5.72
C ALA A 180 -0.25 23.11 -5.99
N PHE A 181 0.64 22.12 -5.84
CA PHE A 181 0.28 20.71 -5.89
C PHE A 181 -0.83 20.40 -4.87
N ALA A 182 -0.60 20.69 -3.59
CA ALA A 182 -1.57 20.41 -2.52
C ALA A 182 -2.92 21.09 -2.80
N SER A 183 -2.91 22.38 -3.14
CA SER A 183 -4.11 23.16 -3.49
C SER A 183 -4.88 22.54 -4.66
N SER A 184 -4.19 22.03 -5.67
CA SER A 184 -4.80 21.47 -6.87
C SER A 184 -5.51 20.12 -6.63
N LYS A 185 -5.12 19.38 -5.58
CA LYS A 185 -5.69 18.07 -5.26
C LYS A 185 -6.90 18.14 -4.32
N LEU A 186 -7.03 19.23 -3.56
CA LEU A 186 -8.14 19.41 -2.62
C LEU A 186 -9.55 19.20 -3.20
N PRO A 187 -9.88 19.66 -4.42
CA PRO A 187 -11.20 19.38 -5.00
C PRO A 187 -11.47 17.88 -5.19
N THR A 188 -10.47 17.13 -5.63
CA THR A 188 -10.56 15.68 -5.84
C THR A 188 -10.68 14.94 -4.50
N LEU A 189 -9.83 15.25 -3.52
CA LEU A 189 -9.91 14.64 -2.18
C LEU A 189 -11.27 14.89 -1.51
N LYS A 190 -11.80 16.11 -1.62
CA LYS A 190 -13.15 16.44 -1.11
C LYS A 190 -14.25 15.69 -1.84
N HIS A 191 -14.10 15.48 -3.14
CA HIS A 191 -15.04 14.69 -3.92
C HIS A 191 -15.02 13.22 -3.52
N HIS A 192 -13.84 12.63 -3.36
CA HIS A 192 -13.70 11.25 -2.93
C HIS A 192 -14.24 11.04 -1.50
N LEU A 193 -14.01 11.98 -0.57
CA LEU A 193 -14.64 11.93 0.76
C LEU A 193 -16.16 11.88 0.66
N GLN A 194 -16.76 12.75 -0.17
CA GLN A 194 -18.21 12.74 -0.40
C GLN A 194 -18.68 11.39 -0.96
N MET A 195 -17.97 10.84 -1.95
CA MET A 195 -18.29 9.52 -2.51
C MET A 195 -18.19 8.40 -1.46
N ALA A 196 -17.19 8.43 -0.60
CA ALA A 196 -17.01 7.46 0.47
C ALA A 196 -18.15 7.56 1.51
N GLU A 197 -18.57 8.77 1.87
CA GLU A 197 -19.72 8.99 2.77
C GLU A 197 -21.05 8.52 2.14
N ASP A 198 -21.24 8.73 0.83
CA ASP A 198 -22.41 8.25 0.09
C ASP A 198 -22.42 6.71 -0.03
N ALA A 199 -21.27 6.10 -0.32
CA ALA A 199 -21.10 4.65 -0.33
C ALA A 199 -21.42 4.07 1.06
N LYS A 200 -20.92 4.70 2.12
CA LYS A 200 -21.20 4.30 3.51
C LYS A 200 -22.69 4.36 3.84
N ALA A 201 -23.40 5.36 3.33
CA ALA A 201 -24.85 5.46 3.50
C ALA A 201 -25.60 4.38 2.71
N ALA A 202 -25.11 4.02 1.52
CA ALA A 202 -25.69 2.97 0.68
C ALA A 202 -25.53 1.57 1.28
N LEU A 203 -24.39 1.27 1.91
CA LEU A 203 -24.11 -0.02 2.56
C LEU A 203 -24.97 -0.30 3.82
N LYS A 204 -25.66 0.71 4.35
CA LYS A 204 -26.55 0.56 5.52
C LYS A 204 -27.98 0.17 5.16
N LYS A 205 -28.32 0.17 3.87
CA LYS A 205 -29.68 -0.11 3.36
C LYS A 205 -29.83 -1.58 3.05
#